data_AF-A0A6L6BS95-F1
#
_entry.id   AF-A0A6L6BS95-F1
#
_cell.length_a   1.000
_cell.length_b   1.000
_cell.length_c   1.000
_cell.angle_alpha   90.00
_cell.angle_beta   90.00
_cell.angle_gamma   90.00
#
_symmetry.space_group_name_H-M   'P 1'
#
loop_
_entity.id
_entity.type
_entity.pdbx_description
1 polymer ?
#
loop_
_entity_poly.entity_id
_entity_poly.type
_entity_poly.pdbx_seq_one_letter_code
_entity_poly.pdbx_strand_id
1 'polypeptide(L)'
;NGVDPELDITDIDSLRRTAEYCNRLPVHPRHPYVGDLVYTAFSGSHQDAIKKGFEKLPADYDKWGVPYLPLDPKHLGRTYEAVIRVNSQSGKGGVAYVMKSEHGFELPRRLQIEFSKNIQHITEDLGTEISPITMWTAFQDEYLSEAPRFVLESHEMRSVSSGGGRTTITAQLVIDGQHRTISGEGNGPIDAFVAAMRTGLEAHIDVVDYAEHAIGKGSEARAVAYVETINEAGDVLWGVGTDENTVTASLRAVLSAHERHTAAIAD
;
A
#
# COMPACT_ATOMS: atom_id res chain seq x y z
N ASN A 1 -23.89 -8.78 33.90
CA ASN A 1 -24.36 -9.83 34.84
C ASN A 1 -23.74 -11.20 34.60
N GLY A 2 -22.95 -11.42 33.53
CA GLY A 2 -22.13 -12.64 33.39
C GLY A 2 -22.93 -13.95 33.44
N VAL A 3 -24.17 -13.92 32.97
CA VAL A 3 -25.07 -15.08 33.01
C VAL A 3 -24.73 -15.96 31.81
N ASP A 4 -24.53 -17.24 32.06
CA ASP A 4 -24.34 -18.25 31.03
C ASP A 4 -25.61 -18.37 30.17
N PRO A 5 -25.53 -18.18 28.84
CA PRO A 5 -26.68 -18.35 27.96
C PRO A 5 -27.07 -19.82 27.72
N GLU A 6 -26.28 -20.79 28.21
CA GLU A 6 -26.45 -22.22 27.94
C GLU A 6 -26.40 -22.56 26.45
N LEU A 7 -25.70 -21.74 25.66
CA LEU A 7 -25.52 -21.87 24.21
C LEU A 7 -24.05 -21.68 23.84
N ASP A 8 -23.54 -22.54 22.96
CA ASP A 8 -22.22 -22.35 22.37
C ASP A 8 -22.30 -21.33 21.22
N ILE A 9 -21.70 -20.17 21.45
CA ILE A 9 -21.59 -19.07 20.48
C ILE A 9 -20.12 -18.67 20.25
N THR A 10 -19.19 -19.58 20.55
CA THR A 10 -17.74 -19.32 20.45
C THR A 10 -17.25 -19.12 19.02
N ASP A 11 -17.99 -19.61 18.02
CA ASP A 11 -17.83 -19.28 16.59
C ASP A 11 -19.15 -18.74 16.03
N ILE A 12 -19.40 -17.45 16.30
CA ILE A 12 -20.64 -16.79 15.87
C ILE A 12 -20.73 -16.69 14.33
N ASP A 13 -19.60 -16.83 13.62
CA ASP A 13 -19.52 -16.74 12.17
C ASP A 13 -20.01 -18.00 11.49
N SER A 14 -19.74 -19.15 12.10
CA SER A 14 -20.33 -20.42 11.68
C SER A 14 -21.86 -20.37 11.81
N LEU A 15 -22.37 -19.82 12.91
CA LEU A 15 -23.80 -19.63 13.13
C LEU A 15 -24.41 -18.67 12.10
N ARG A 16 -23.75 -17.53 11.83
CA ARG A 16 -24.15 -16.58 10.78
C ARG A 16 -24.24 -17.25 9.43
N ARG A 17 -23.17 -17.92 8.99
CA ARG A 17 -23.10 -18.60 7.69
C ARG A 17 -24.23 -19.61 7.52
N THR A 18 -24.51 -20.37 8.58
CA THR A 18 -25.61 -21.34 8.60
C THR A 18 -26.97 -20.64 8.46
N ALA A 19 -27.20 -19.56 9.22
CA ALA A 19 -28.44 -18.81 9.16
C ALA A 19 -28.67 -18.15 7.79
N GLU A 20 -27.65 -17.52 7.21
CA GLU A 20 -27.71 -16.89 5.88
C GLU A 20 -27.96 -17.95 4.79
N TYR A 21 -27.33 -19.12 4.90
CA TYR A 21 -27.56 -20.23 3.98
C TYR A 21 -29.00 -20.75 4.03
N CYS A 22 -29.52 -21.02 5.23
CA CYS A 22 -30.87 -21.56 5.42
C CYS A 22 -31.95 -20.56 5.03
N ASN A 23 -31.80 -19.29 5.41
CA ASN A 23 -32.83 -18.27 5.26
C ASN A 23 -32.74 -17.53 3.92
N ARG A 24 -31.63 -17.65 3.19
CA ARG A 24 -31.35 -16.90 1.95
C ARG A 24 -31.47 -15.37 2.14
N LEU A 25 -31.17 -14.90 3.34
CA LEU A 25 -31.19 -13.49 3.72
C LEU A 25 -29.89 -13.16 4.46
N PRO A 26 -29.22 -12.06 4.12
CA PRO A 26 -27.99 -11.66 4.79
C PRO A 26 -28.28 -11.16 6.21
N VAL A 27 -27.31 -11.36 7.11
CA VAL A 27 -27.31 -10.67 8.40
C VAL A 27 -26.91 -9.20 8.17
N HIS A 28 -27.68 -8.27 8.74
CA HIS A 28 -27.41 -6.86 8.56
C HIS A 28 -26.01 -6.49 9.13
N PRO A 29 -25.22 -5.62 8.48
CA PRO A 29 -23.87 -5.26 8.97
C PRO A 29 -23.81 -4.66 10.38
N ARG A 30 -24.93 -4.16 10.89
CA ARG A 30 -25.08 -3.62 12.26
C ARG A 30 -25.88 -4.52 13.20
N HIS A 31 -26.13 -5.77 12.81
CA HIS A 31 -26.85 -6.73 13.65
C HIS A 31 -26.01 -7.01 14.90
N PRO A 32 -26.55 -6.87 16.12
CA PRO A 32 -25.78 -7.04 17.35
C PRO A 32 -24.95 -8.31 17.37
N TYR A 33 -23.70 -8.22 17.83
CA TYR A 33 -22.72 -9.31 17.95
C TYR A 33 -22.17 -9.92 16.65
N VAL A 34 -22.94 -9.98 15.57
CA VAL A 34 -22.61 -10.80 14.39
C VAL A 34 -22.50 -10.01 13.07
N GLY A 35 -23.00 -8.78 13.06
CA GLY A 35 -22.88 -7.90 11.90
C GLY A 35 -21.43 -7.44 11.69
N ASP A 36 -21.06 -7.21 10.43
CA ASP A 36 -19.68 -6.90 10.04
C ASP A 36 -19.06 -5.69 10.76
N LEU A 37 -19.87 -4.72 11.21
CA LEU A 37 -19.38 -3.43 11.73
C LEU A 37 -19.41 -3.32 13.25
N VAL A 38 -19.82 -4.37 13.98
CA VAL A 38 -20.13 -4.26 15.42
C VAL A 38 -18.89 -4.26 16.33
N TYR A 39 -17.74 -4.68 15.81
CA TYR A 39 -16.45 -4.63 16.49
C TYR A 39 -15.49 -3.64 15.83
N THR A 40 -16.04 -2.68 15.09
CA THR A 40 -15.27 -1.71 14.32
C THR A 40 -15.30 -0.33 14.97
N ALA A 41 -14.13 0.30 15.12
CA ALA A 41 -14.04 1.70 15.55
C ALA A 41 -13.52 2.60 14.43
N PHE A 42 -14.38 3.52 13.97
CA PHE A 42 -14.05 4.48 12.90
C PHE A 42 -13.41 5.77 13.40
N SER A 43 -13.63 6.14 14.67
CA SER A 43 -13.12 7.38 15.27
C SER A 43 -11.75 7.16 15.89
N GLY A 44 -10.78 8.03 15.57
CA GLY A 44 -9.45 8.00 16.18
C GLY A 44 -9.48 8.11 17.71
N SER A 45 -10.43 8.87 18.29
CA SER A 45 -10.58 8.95 19.75
C SER A 45 -11.11 7.65 20.36
N HIS A 46 -11.97 6.92 19.66
CA HIS A 46 -12.43 5.59 20.08
C HIS A 46 -11.29 4.58 19.98
N GLN A 47 -10.52 4.62 18.89
CA GLN A 47 -9.36 3.75 18.67
C GLN A 47 -8.30 3.96 19.76
N ASP A 48 -7.98 5.20 20.13
CA ASP A 48 -7.05 5.51 21.21
C ASP A 48 -7.53 4.98 22.57
N ALA A 49 -8.81 5.16 22.90
CA ALA A 49 -9.38 4.63 24.13
C ALA A 49 -9.41 3.10 24.17
N ILE A 50 -9.75 2.45 23.05
CA ILE A 50 -9.72 0.99 22.90
C ILE A 50 -8.29 0.48 23.08
N LYS A 51 -7.31 1.11 22.43
CA LYS A 51 -5.88 0.78 22.58
C LYS A 51 -5.44 0.87 24.04
N LYS A 52 -5.73 1.98 24.72
CA LYS A 52 -5.42 2.15 26.15
C LYS A 52 -6.14 1.13 27.04
N GLY A 53 -7.35 0.72 26.65
CA GLY A 53 -8.08 -0.36 27.30
C GLY A 53 -7.33 -1.68 27.20
N PHE A 54 -6.93 -2.07 25.98
CA PHE A 54 -6.13 -3.28 25.75
C PHE A 54 -4.78 -3.26 26.47
N GLU A 55 -4.05 -2.14 26.45
CA GLU A 55 -2.75 -2.01 27.13
C GLU A 55 -2.84 -2.16 28.65
N LYS A 56 -3.98 -1.80 29.25
CA LYS A 56 -4.22 -1.93 30.69
C LYS A 56 -4.84 -3.28 31.06
N LEU A 57 -5.35 -4.03 30.09
CA LEU A 57 -5.97 -5.31 30.33
C LEU A 57 -4.86 -6.38 30.46
N PRO A 58 -4.75 -7.07 31.60
CA PRO A 58 -3.79 -8.16 31.75
C PRO A 58 -4.14 -9.32 30.81
N ALA A 59 -3.16 -10.16 30.47
CA ALA A 59 -3.36 -11.28 29.56
C ALA A 59 -4.38 -12.31 30.10
N ASP A 60 -4.48 -12.44 31.42
CA ASP A 60 -5.34 -13.32 32.20
C ASP A 60 -6.48 -12.55 32.89
N TYR A 61 -7.13 -11.63 32.17
CA TYR A 61 -8.17 -10.80 32.76
C TYR A 61 -9.41 -11.60 33.20
N ASP A 62 -9.89 -11.33 34.42
CA ASP A 62 -11.16 -11.85 34.95
C ASP A 62 -12.37 -10.99 34.50
N LYS A 63 -12.13 -9.70 34.24
CA LYS A 63 -13.17 -8.75 33.83
C LYS A 63 -12.75 -7.97 32.60
N TRP A 64 -13.66 -7.93 31.61
CA TRP A 64 -13.49 -7.11 30.43
C TRP A 64 -13.56 -5.62 30.77
N GLY A 65 -12.63 -4.83 30.24
CA GLY A 65 -12.45 -3.42 30.60
C GLY A 65 -12.06 -2.50 29.45
N VAL A 66 -12.31 -2.91 28.20
CA VAL A 66 -11.95 -2.10 27.02
C VAL A 66 -13.09 -1.15 26.66
N PRO A 67 -12.87 0.18 26.61
CA PRO A 67 -13.91 1.15 26.22
C PRO A 67 -14.52 0.84 24.85
N TYR A 68 -15.80 1.17 24.67
CA TYR A 68 -16.57 1.03 23.40
C TYR A 68 -16.78 -0.40 22.88
N LEU A 69 -16.05 -1.40 23.39
CA LEU A 69 -16.29 -2.81 23.13
C LEU A 69 -17.08 -3.41 24.29
N PRO A 70 -18.33 -3.87 24.09
CA PRO A 70 -19.15 -4.40 25.17
C PRO A 70 -18.64 -5.75 25.71
N LEU A 71 -17.85 -6.49 24.92
CA LEU A 71 -17.22 -7.77 25.25
C LEU A 71 -15.93 -7.95 24.44
N ASP A 72 -15.11 -8.93 24.79
CA ASP A 72 -13.96 -9.33 23.96
C ASP A 72 -14.45 -10.05 22.70
N PRO A 73 -14.23 -9.50 21.49
CA PRO A 73 -14.64 -10.15 20.24
C PRO A 73 -14.11 -11.59 20.11
N LYS A 74 -12.96 -11.90 20.73
CA LYS A 74 -12.36 -13.24 20.70
C LYS A 74 -13.24 -14.30 21.35
N HIS A 75 -14.09 -13.94 22.32
CA HIS A 75 -15.02 -14.86 22.96
C HIS A 75 -16.09 -15.40 21.99
N LEU A 76 -16.28 -14.73 20.85
CA LEU A 76 -17.20 -15.14 19.78
C LEU A 76 -16.47 -15.57 18.49
N GLY A 77 -15.15 -15.74 18.54
CA GLY A 77 -14.35 -16.08 17.37
C GLY A 77 -14.10 -14.91 16.41
N ARG A 78 -14.34 -13.67 16.87
CA ARG A 78 -14.17 -12.43 16.11
C ARG A 78 -12.93 -11.65 16.55
N THR A 79 -12.57 -10.64 15.79
CA THR A 79 -11.48 -9.70 16.12
C THR A 79 -12.00 -8.27 16.15
N TYR A 80 -11.37 -7.43 16.97
CA TYR A 80 -11.54 -5.98 16.91
C TYR A 80 -10.88 -5.45 15.62
N GLU A 81 -11.59 -4.63 14.86
CA GLU A 81 -11.11 -4.01 13.63
C GLU A 81 -11.00 -2.48 13.81
N ALA A 82 -9.76 -1.98 13.77
CA ALA A 82 -9.53 -0.55 13.70
C ALA A 82 -9.61 -0.10 12.24
N VAL A 83 -10.81 0.25 11.76
CA VAL A 83 -10.94 0.86 10.43
C VAL A 83 -10.49 2.31 10.52
N ILE A 84 -9.29 2.60 10.01
CA ILE A 84 -8.75 3.96 9.98
C ILE A 84 -9.45 4.73 8.86
N ARG A 85 -10.28 5.71 9.22
CA ARG A 85 -10.72 6.74 8.29
C ARG A 85 -9.66 7.82 8.22
N VAL A 86 -9.20 8.14 7.01
CA VAL A 86 -8.22 9.21 6.80
C VAL A 86 -8.97 10.49 6.46
N ASN A 87 -9.06 11.39 7.45
CA ASN A 87 -9.50 12.76 7.25
C ASN A 87 -8.30 13.71 7.38
N SER A 88 -8.52 15.01 7.20
CA SER A 88 -7.48 16.04 7.29
C SER A 88 -6.74 16.07 8.64
N GLN A 89 -7.23 15.38 9.68
CA GLN A 89 -6.58 15.21 10.99
C GLN A 89 -5.96 13.82 11.25
N SER A 90 -6.32 12.78 10.48
CA SER A 90 -5.91 11.39 10.74
C SER A 90 -4.41 11.12 10.56
N GLY A 91 -3.68 12.06 9.96
CA GLY A 91 -2.21 12.07 9.90
C GLY A 91 -1.58 10.92 9.09
N LYS A 92 -0.24 10.98 8.98
CA LYS A 92 0.60 10.08 8.16
C LYS A 92 0.49 8.59 8.51
N GLY A 93 -0.01 8.27 9.71
CA GLY A 93 -0.13 6.90 10.20
C GLY A 93 -1.30 6.12 9.57
N GLY A 94 -2.38 6.81 9.20
CA GLY A 94 -3.55 6.16 8.63
C GLY A 94 -3.33 5.66 7.20
N VAL A 95 -2.66 6.47 6.38
CA VAL A 95 -2.29 6.10 5.01
C VAL A 95 -1.40 4.85 5.01
N ALA A 96 -0.33 4.85 5.80
CA ALA A 96 0.61 3.73 5.87
C ALA A 96 -0.06 2.42 6.31
N TYR A 97 -0.98 2.49 7.27
CA TYR A 97 -1.73 1.33 7.73
C TYR A 97 -2.65 0.79 6.64
N VAL A 98 -3.50 1.63 6.04
CA VAL A 98 -4.46 1.21 4.99
C VAL A 98 -3.71 0.59 3.81
N MET A 99 -2.63 1.23 3.35
CA MET A 99 -1.83 0.71 2.24
C MET A 99 -1.21 -0.66 2.56
N LYS A 100 -0.76 -0.87 3.79
CA LYS A 100 -0.19 -2.16 4.22
C LYS A 100 -1.26 -3.23 4.45
N SER A 101 -2.33 -2.92 5.19
CA SER A 101 -3.33 -3.91 5.62
C SER A 101 -4.26 -4.33 4.49
N GLU A 102 -4.71 -3.39 3.66
CA GLU A 102 -5.68 -3.65 2.60
C GLU A 102 -5.01 -4.04 1.27
N HIS A 103 -3.82 -3.50 1.00
CA HIS A 103 -3.17 -3.63 -0.32
C HIS A 103 -1.78 -4.27 -0.27
N GLY A 104 -1.21 -4.50 0.92
CA GLY A 104 0.11 -5.11 1.08
C GLY A 104 1.29 -4.17 0.80
N PHE A 105 1.08 -2.87 0.59
CA PHE A 105 2.14 -1.91 0.27
C PHE A 105 2.79 -1.36 1.56
N GLU A 106 4.04 -1.74 1.80
CA GLU A 106 4.85 -1.25 2.92
C GLU A 106 5.61 0.02 2.53
N LEU A 107 4.90 1.14 2.47
CA LEU A 107 5.48 2.41 1.99
C LEU A 107 6.66 2.88 2.87
N PRO A 108 7.82 3.25 2.29
CA PRO A 108 8.90 3.92 3.01
C PRO A 108 8.44 5.21 3.68
N ARG A 109 9.06 5.61 4.79
CA ARG A 109 8.59 6.73 5.60
C ARG A 109 8.48 8.05 4.82
N ARG A 110 9.40 8.30 3.89
CA ARG A 110 9.40 9.52 3.06
C ARG A 110 8.29 9.47 2.00
N LEU A 111 8.06 8.31 1.37
CA LEU A 111 6.90 8.08 0.50
C LEU A 111 5.56 8.24 1.24
N GLN A 112 5.44 7.74 2.47
CA GLN A 112 4.24 7.97 3.28
C GLN A 112 3.95 9.47 3.45
N ILE A 113 4.99 10.28 3.64
CA ILE A 113 4.86 11.74 3.80
C ILE A 113 4.43 12.38 2.48
N GLU A 114 5.06 12.00 1.37
CA GLU A 114 4.74 12.51 0.04
C GLU A 114 3.29 12.20 -0.32
N PHE A 115 2.89 10.92 -0.25
CA PHE A 115 1.54 10.51 -0.59
C PHE A 115 0.48 11.10 0.35
N SER A 116 0.80 11.27 1.65
CA SER A 116 -0.12 11.94 2.58
C SER A 116 -0.44 13.39 2.18
N LYS A 117 0.48 14.10 1.53
CA LYS A 117 0.22 15.47 1.02
C LYS A 117 -0.77 15.45 -0.14
N ASN A 118 -0.64 14.48 -1.06
CA ASN A 118 -1.59 14.29 -2.15
C ASN A 118 -3.00 14.02 -1.61
N ILE A 119 -3.11 13.08 -0.66
CA ILE A 119 -4.38 12.77 0.04
C ILE A 119 -4.96 14.00 0.75
N GLN A 120 -4.12 14.86 1.35
CA GLN A 120 -4.58 16.10 1.97
C GLN A 120 -5.22 17.05 0.95
N HIS A 121 -4.59 17.28 -0.20
CA HIS A 121 -5.16 18.13 -1.25
C HIS A 121 -6.52 17.59 -1.73
N ILE A 122 -6.62 16.28 -1.98
CA ILE A 122 -7.89 15.66 -2.39
C ILE A 122 -8.98 15.82 -1.31
N THR A 123 -8.64 15.68 -0.02
CA THR A 123 -9.62 15.90 1.06
C THR A 123 -10.06 17.35 1.19
N GLU A 124 -9.16 18.31 0.96
CA GLU A 124 -9.46 19.74 1.03
C GLU A 124 -10.40 20.16 -0.11
N ASP A 125 -10.18 19.66 -1.32
CA ASP A 125 -11.02 19.94 -2.49
C ASP A 125 -12.42 19.34 -2.37
N LEU A 126 -12.54 18.13 -1.80
CA LEU A 126 -13.82 17.45 -1.63
C LEU A 126 -14.59 17.90 -0.38
N GLY A 127 -13.92 18.53 0.58
CA GLY A 127 -14.50 18.92 1.88
C GLY A 127 -14.98 17.74 2.73
N THR A 128 -14.55 16.51 2.44
CA THR A 128 -15.03 15.27 3.08
C THR A 128 -13.89 14.28 3.37
N GLU A 129 -14.16 13.28 4.22
CA GLU A 129 -13.22 12.19 4.51
C GLU A 129 -12.92 11.33 3.27
N ILE A 130 -11.71 10.80 3.16
CA ILE A 130 -11.33 9.87 2.09
C ILE A 130 -11.57 8.42 2.53
N SER A 131 -12.27 7.67 1.68
CA SER A 131 -12.47 6.23 1.86
C SER A 131 -11.19 5.45 1.50
N PRO A 132 -10.96 4.24 2.04
CA PRO A 132 -9.85 3.38 1.63
C PRO A 132 -9.80 3.13 0.12
N ILE A 133 -10.96 2.97 -0.52
CA ILE A 133 -11.06 2.78 -1.98
C ILE A 133 -10.56 4.03 -2.71
N THR A 134 -11.01 5.22 -2.29
CA THR A 134 -10.56 6.49 -2.87
C THR A 134 -9.06 6.70 -2.67
N MET A 135 -8.52 6.32 -1.51
CA MET A 135 -7.08 6.37 -1.24
C MET A 135 -6.31 5.44 -2.18
N TRP A 136 -6.79 4.21 -2.37
CA TRP A 136 -6.17 3.27 -3.28
C TRP A 136 -6.19 3.76 -4.72
N THR A 137 -7.33 4.28 -5.20
CA THR A 137 -7.43 4.91 -6.52
C THR A 137 -6.44 6.05 -6.66
N ALA A 138 -6.38 6.97 -5.69
CA ALA A 138 -5.39 8.06 -5.71
C ALA A 138 -3.94 7.56 -5.72
N PHE A 139 -3.64 6.46 -5.02
CA PHE A 139 -2.32 5.84 -5.06
C PHE A 139 -2.03 5.23 -6.44
N GLN A 140 -3.00 4.56 -7.05
CA GLN A 140 -2.85 3.98 -8.38
C GLN A 140 -2.64 5.08 -9.43
N ASP A 141 -3.47 6.12 -9.41
CA ASP A 141 -3.37 7.21 -10.38
C ASP A 141 -2.01 7.93 -10.27
N GLU A 142 -1.51 8.12 -9.05
CA GLU A 142 -0.24 8.82 -8.82
C GLU A 142 1.00 7.97 -9.13
N TYR A 143 1.00 6.67 -8.80
CA TYR A 143 2.21 5.85 -8.82
C TYR A 143 2.16 4.62 -9.73
N LEU A 144 0.96 4.11 -10.03
CA LEU A 144 0.72 2.87 -10.77
C LEU A 144 -0.34 3.07 -11.88
N SER A 145 -0.21 4.17 -12.64
CA SER A 145 -1.18 4.55 -13.67
C SER A 145 -1.48 3.39 -14.62
N GLU A 146 -2.76 3.20 -14.96
CA GLU A 146 -3.19 2.16 -15.91
C GLU A 146 -2.82 2.49 -17.36
N ALA A 147 -2.57 3.77 -17.66
CA ALA A 147 -2.16 4.25 -18.98
C ALA A 147 -0.90 5.12 -18.88
N PRO A 148 0.24 4.55 -18.45
CA PRO A 148 1.48 5.31 -18.32
C PRO A 148 2.03 5.66 -19.70
N ARG A 149 2.62 6.86 -19.82
CA ARG A 149 3.30 7.30 -21.04
C ARG A 149 4.54 6.47 -21.33
N PHE A 150 5.22 6.01 -20.28
CA PHE A 150 6.44 5.19 -20.38
C PHE A 150 6.14 3.74 -20.00
N VAL A 151 6.05 2.86 -20.99
CA VAL A 151 5.80 1.42 -20.78
C VAL A 151 7.07 0.63 -21.01
N LEU A 152 7.48 -0.20 -20.03
CA LEU A 152 8.52 -1.21 -20.19
C LEU A 152 7.94 -2.47 -20.83
N GLU A 153 8.29 -2.75 -22.09
CA GLU A 153 7.86 -3.98 -22.78
C GLU A 153 8.76 -5.17 -22.44
N SER A 154 10.07 -4.97 -22.50
CA SER A 154 11.04 -6.02 -22.21
C SER A 154 12.39 -5.45 -21.80
N HIS A 155 13.21 -6.31 -21.21
CA HIS A 155 14.58 -5.99 -20.85
C HIS A 155 15.46 -7.24 -20.95
N GLU A 156 16.71 -7.03 -21.33
CA GLU A 156 17.77 -8.01 -21.28
C GLU A 156 18.91 -7.46 -20.44
N MET A 157 19.43 -8.30 -19.55
CA MET A 157 20.50 -7.93 -18.63
C MET A 157 21.65 -8.91 -18.73
N ARG A 158 22.86 -8.35 -18.72
CA ARG A 158 24.08 -9.12 -18.56
C ARG A 158 24.86 -8.60 -17.38
N SER A 159 25.08 -9.44 -16.38
CA SER A 159 25.92 -9.13 -15.22
C SER A 159 27.15 -10.03 -15.22
N VAL A 160 28.33 -9.44 -15.02
CA VAL A 160 29.60 -10.17 -14.94
C VAL A 160 30.08 -10.13 -13.49
N SER A 161 30.20 -11.27 -12.82
CA SER A 161 30.51 -11.34 -11.38
C SER A 161 32.01 -11.21 -11.04
N SER A 162 32.90 -11.26 -12.02
CA SER A 162 34.35 -11.14 -11.83
C SER A 162 34.88 -9.74 -12.19
N GLY A 163 35.74 -9.16 -11.34
CA GLY A 163 36.54 -7.96 -11.68
C GLY A 163 35.79 -6.62 -11.61
N GLY A 164 35.04 -6.37 -10.53
CA GLY A 164 34.33 -5.09 -10.31
C GLY A 164 32.92 -5.05 -10.92
N GLY A 165 32.25 -6.20 -10.92
CA GLY A 165 31.08 -6.55 -11.73
C GLY A 165 30.17 -5.42 -12.20
N ARG A 166 30.24 -5.15 -13.51
CA ARG A 166 29.36 -4.23 -14.21
C ARG A 166 28.15 -4.97 -14.77
N THR A 167 27.02 -4.29 -14.71
CA THR A 167 25.74 -4.74 -15.26
C THR A 167 25.43 -3.90 -16.49
N THR A 168 25.22 -4.57 -17.62
CA THR A 168 24.68 -3.94 -18.84
C THR A 168 23.21 -4.28 -18.95
N ILE A 169 22.38 -3.30 -19.30
CA ILE A 169 20.97 -3.51 -19.58
C ILE A 169 20.61 -2.94 -20.94
N THR A 170 19.73 -3.63 -21.67
CA THR A 170 19.02 -3.10 -22.84
C THR A 170 17.54 -3.27 -22.58
N ALA A 171 16.78 -2.19 -22.68
CA ALA A 171 15.35 -2.17 -22.43
C ALA A 171 14.59 -1.70 -23.67
N GLN A 172 13.47 -2.34 -23.95
CA GLN A 172 12.49 -1.92 -24.94
C GLN A 172 11.36 -1.20 -24.24
N LEU A 173 11.19 0.07 -24.60
CA LEU A 173 10.15 0.94 -24.09
C LEU A 173 9.15 1.27 -25.18
N VAL A 174 7.91 1.51 -24.79
CA VAL A 174 6.92 2.24 -25.61
C VAL A 174 6.67 3.57 -24.93
N ILE A 175 6.99 4.66 -25.62
CA ILE A 175 6.83 6.03 -25.14
C ILE A 175 5.86 6.75 -26.04
N ASP A 176 4.74 7.19 -25.50
CA ASP A 176 3.65 7.84 -26.26
C ASP A 176 3.26 7.00 -27.52
N GLY A 177 3.23 5.66 -27.37
CA GLY A 177 2.92 4.71 -28.44
C GLY A 177 4.06 4.38 -29.41
N GLN A 178 5.27 4.93 -29.22
CA GLN A 178 6.43 4.68 -30.08
C GLN A 178 7.47 3.79 -29.41
N HIS A 179 7.92 2.74 -30.09
CA HIS A 179 8.98 1.88 -29.59
C HIS A 179 10.33 2.60 -29.56
N ARG A 180 11.04 2.44 -28.44
CA ARG A 180 12.34 3.03 -28.15
C ARG A 180 13.21 1.99 -27.47
N THR A 181 14.41 1.75 -28.01
CA THR A 181 15.42 0.92 -27.35
C THR A 181 16.40 1.82 -26.61
N ILE A 182 16.64 1.53 -25.33
CA ILE A 182 17.68 2.21 -24.54
C ILE A 182 18.65 1.18 -23.96
N SER A 183 19.92 1.57 -23.86
CA SER A 183 20.97 0.71 -23.31
C SER A 183 21.88 1.50 -22.39
N GLY A 184 22.32 0.86 -21.31
CA GLY A 184 23.16 1.50 -20.30
C GLY A 184 23.95 0.48 -19.49
N GLU A 185 24.90 1.00 -18.73
CA GLU A 185 25.80 0.19 -17.93
C GLU A 185 26.03 0.85 -16.57
N GLY A 186 26.01 0.04 -15.51
CA GLY A 186 26.16 0.51 -14.13
C GLY A 186 26.59 -0.60 -13.18
N ASN A 187 26.64 -0.30 -11.89
CA ASN A 187 27.04 -1.25 -10.84
C ASN A 187 25.95 -2.27 -10.51
N GLY A 188 24.72 -2.04 -11.01
CA GLY A 188 23.58 -2.93 -10.83
C GLY A 188 22.45 -2.60 -11.82
N PRO A 189 21.32 -3.31 -11.75
CA PRO A 189 20.19 -3.15 -12.67
C PRO A 189 19.64 -1.72 -12.72
N ILE A 190 19.38 -1.13 -11.55
CA ILE A 190 18.81 0.21 -11.42
C ILE A 190 19.78 1.26 -11.98
N ASP A 191 21.05 1.19 -11.58
CA ASP A 191 22.09 2.12 -12.02
C ASP A 191 22.31 2.03 -13.55
N ALA A 192 22.38 0.82 -14.10
CA ALA A 192 22.49 0.60 -15.54
C ALA A 192 21.28 1.15 -16.31
N PHE A 193 20.08 1.00 -15.75
CA PHE A 193 18.86 1.49 -16.36
C PHE A 193 18.73 3.01 -16.29
N VAL A 194 19.09 3.64 -15.16
CA VAL A 194 19.17 5.10 -15.03
C VAL A 194 20.18 5.68 -16.02
N ALA A 195 21.34 5.03 -16.18
CA ALA A 195 22.31 5.42 -17.20
C ALA A 195 21.74 5.29 -18.63
N ALA A 196 20.95 4.24 -18.90
CA ALA A 196 20.26 4.05 -20.18
C ALA A 196 19.21 5.15 -20.45
N MET A 197 18.44 5.54 -19.42
CA MET A 197 17.45 6.60 -19.51
C MET A 197 18.11 7.96 -19.74
N ARG A 198 19.23 8.25 -19.05
CA ARG A 198 19.99 9.48 -19.22
C ARG A 198 20.49 9.67 -20.65
N THR A 199 21.04 8.62 -21.26
CA THR A 199 21.58 8.69 -22.62
C THR A 199 20.53 8.53 -23.71
N GLY A 200 19.53 7.67 -23.49
CA GLY A 200 18.53 7.32 -24.50
C GLY A 200 17.31 8.24 -24.54
N LEU A 201 16.98 8.88 -23.41
CA LEU A 201 15.78 9.71 -23.24
C LEU A 201 16.08 11.13 -22.73
N GLU A 202 17.34 11.48 -22.49
CA GLU A 202 17.72 12.75 -21.84
C GLU A 202 17.02 12.90 -20.47
N ALA A 203 16.83 11.78 -19.76
CA ALA A 203 16.22 11.75 -18.44
C ALA A 203 17.27 12.01 -17.36
N HIS A 204 17.30 13.24 -16.83
CA HIS A 204 18.26 13.67 -15.82
C HIS A 204 17.72 13.46 -14.40
N ILE A 205 17.63 12.20 -13.98
CA ILE A 205 17.30 11.79 -12.61
C ILE A 205 18.43 10.99 -11.98
N ASP A 206 18.59 11.11 -10.66
CA ASP A 206 19.48 10.30 -9.83
C ASP A 206 18.67 9.57 -8.74
N VAL A 207 19.06 8.34 -8.42
CA VAL A 207 18.43 7.54 -7.37
C VAL A 207 19.03 7.88 -6.00
N VAL A 208 18.17 8.23 -5.04
CA VAL A 208 18.55 8.63 -3.69
C VAL A 208 18.36 7.49 -2.69
N ASP A 209 17.25 6.77 -2.79
CA ASP A 209 16.89 5.69 -1.87
C ASP A 209 16.11 4.60 -2.61
N TYR A 210 16.17 3.38 -2.08
CA TYR A 210 15.55 2.19 -2.65
C TYR A 210 15.02 1.28 -1.55
N ALA A 211 13.78 0.83 -1.71
CA ALA A 211 13.21 -0.22 -0.89
C ALA A 211 12.42 -1.21 -1.74
N GLU A 212 12.41 -2.48 -1.34
CA GLU A 212 11.60 -3.53 -1.97
C GLU A 212 11.04 -4.49 -0.93
N HIS A 213 9.89 -5.09 -1.25
CA HIS A 213 9.35 -6.22 -0.52
C HIS A 213 8.41 -7.05 -1.41
N ALA A 214 8.03 -8.22 -0.92
CA ALA A 214 7.06 -9.09 -1.58
C ALA A 214 5.64 -8.87 -1.04
N ILE A 215 4.66 -8.89 -1.93
CA ILE A 215 3.22 -8.98 -1.62
C ILE A 215 2.76 -10.40 -1.91
N GLY A 216 2.12 -11.03 -0.93
CA GLY A 216 1.70 -12.44 -1.00
C GLY A 216 2.74 -13.40 -0.44
N LYS A 217 2.58 -14.70 -0.72
CA LYS A 217 3.47 -15.77 -0.23
C LYS A 217 3.72 -16.81 -1.33
N GLY A 218 4.89 -17.45 -1.29
CA GLY A 218 5.24 -18.55 -2.18
C GLY A 218 5.67 -18.08 -3.58
N SER A 219 5.59 -18.97 -4.57
CA SER A 219 6.04 -18.71 -5.95
C SER A 219 5.16 -17.71 -6.72
N GLU A 220 3.98 -17.37 -6.19
CA GLU A 220 3.03 -16.40 -6.77
C GLU A 220 3.13 -15.01 -6.11
N ALA A 221 4.16 -14.79 -5.28
CA ALA A 221 4.36 -13.49 -4.66
C ALA A 221 4.81 -12.45 -5.69
N ARG A 222 4.19 -11.26 -5.64
CA ARG A 222 4.54 -10.12 -6.50
C ARG A 222 5.57 -9.26 -5.79
N ALA A 223 6.62 -8.84 -6.49
CA ALA A 223 7.56 -7.86 -5.99
C ALA A 223 6.97 -6.45 -6.10
N VAL A 224 7.26 -5.61 -5.10
CA VAL A 224 7.01 -4.17 -5.13
C VAL A 224 8.32 -3.46 -4.84
N ALA A 225 8.64 -2.48 -5.67
CA ALA A 225 9.81 -1.64 -5.54
C ALA A 225 9.40 -0.18 -5.37
N TYR A 226 10.14 0.53 -4.53
CA TYR A 226 10.01 1.95 -4.23
C TYR A 226 11.37 2.61 -4.52
N VAL A 227 11.39 3.58 -5.43
CA VAL A 227 12.62 4.28 -5.82
C VAL A 227 12.44 5.76 -5.55
N GLU A 228 13.24 6.33 -4.67
CA GLU A 228 13.31 7.77 -4.51
C GLU A 228 14.30 8.36 -5.50
N THR A 229 13.87 9.38 -6.23
CA THR A 229 14.70 10.05 -7.23
C THR A 229 14.77 11.54 -6.98
N ILE A 230 15.87 12.16 -7.42
CA ILE A 230 16.05 13.60 -7.46
C ILE A 230 16.36 14.04 -8.88
N ASN A 231 15.75 15.13 -9.34
CA ASN A 231 16.05 15.74 -10.65
C ASN A 231 17.13 16.84 -10.51
N GLU A 232 17.56 17.44 -11.63
CA GLU A 232 18.55 18.53 -11.63
C GLU A 232 18.07 19.81 -10.93
N ALA A 233 16.76 20.03 -10.82
CA ALA A 233 16.18 21.15 -10.09
C ALA A 233 16.21 20.93 -8.56
N GLY A 234 16.51 19.71 -8.11
CA GLY A 234 16.52 19.32 -6.70
C GLY A 234 15.17 18.82 -6.18
N ASP A 235 14.17 18.64 -7.05
CA ASP A 235 12.89 18.07 -6.67
C ASP A 235 13.04 16.58 -6.40
N VAL A 236 12.47 16.13 -5.29
CA VAL A 236 12.52 14.73 -4.86
C VAL A 236 11.16 14.10 -5.05
N LEU A 237 11.09 13.05 -5.87
CA LEU A 237 9.87 12.29 -6.13
C LEU A 237 10.13 10.78 -6.06
N TRP A 238 9.15 10.07 -5.54
CA TRP A 238 9.16 8.60 -5.48
C TRP A 238 8.50 7.94 -6.70
N GLY A 239 9.03 6.80 -7.13
CA GLY A 239 8.37 5.92 -8.07
C GLY A 239 8.01 4.60 -7.41
N VAL A 240 6.91 3.99 -7.84
CA VAL A 240 6.48 2.68 -7.38
C VAL A 240 6.30 1.77 -8.57
N GLY A 241 6.81 0.55 -8.47
CA GLY A 241 6.69 -0.46 -9.51
C GLY A 241 6.33 -1.80 -8.93
N THR A 242 5.51 -2.57 -9.64
CA THR A 242 5.14 -3.94 -9.26
C THR A 242 5.33 -4.89 -10.43
N ASP A 243 5.82 -6.09 -10.15
CA ASP A 243 5.97 -7.18 -11.12
C ASP A 243 6.24 -8.50 -10.39
N GLU A 244 6.07 -9.65 -11.04
CA GLU A 244 6.50 -10.94 -10.49
C GLU A 244 8.02 -11.03 -10.37
N ASN A 245 8.75 -10.28 -11.21
CA ASN A 245 10.19 -10.17 -11.20
C ASN A 245 10.66 -8.93 -10.44
N THR A 246 11.57 -9.10 -9.46
CA THR A 246 12.11 -7.99 -8.64
C THR A 246 12.83 -6.92 -9.47
N VAL A 247 13.59 -7.33 -10.50
CA VAL A 247 14.26 -6.39 -11.41
C VAL A 247 13.22 -5.60 -12.17
N THR A 248 12.24 -6.26 -12.79
CA THR A 248 11.19 -5.57 -13.56
C THR A 248 10.39 -4.61 -12.68
N ALA A 249 10.06 -4.99 -11.44
CA ALA A 249 9.42 -4.10 -10.47
C ALA A 249 10.29 -2.84 -10.21
N SER A 250 11.60 -3.01 -10.00
CA SER A 250 12.52 -1.88 -9.79
C SER A 250 12.63 -0.95 -11.00
N LEU A 251 12.66 -1.48 -12.22
CA LEU A 251 12.73 -0.66 -13.44
C LEU A 251 11.43 0.11 -13.68
N ARG A 252 10.28 -0.54 -13.44
CA ARG A 252 8.97 0.14 -13.47
C ARG A 252 8.89 1.26 -12.43
N ALA A 253 9.47 1.06 -11.25
CA ALA A 253 9.54 2.11 -10.24
C ALA A 253 10.39 3.31 -10.72
N VAL A 254 11.52 3.08 -11.40
CA VAL A 254 12.31 4.17 -12.01
C VAL A 254 11.51 4.91 -13.10
N LEU A 255 10.80 4.18 -13.98
CA LEU A 255 9.96 4.80 -15.01
C LEU A 255 8.81 5.61 -14.40
N SER A 256 8.14 5.06 -13.38
CA SER A 256 7.09 5.76 -12.60
C SER A 256 7.62 7.07 -12.02
N ALA A 257 8.81 7.04 -11.38
CA ALA A 257 9.44 8.26 -10.88
C ALA A 257 9.73 9.28 -11.99
N HIS A 258 10.28 8.84 -13.12
CA HIS A 258 10.59 9.72 -14.25
C HIS A 258 9.34 10.35 -14.84
N GLU A 259 8.28 9.56 -15.05
CA GLU A 259 7.01 10.04 -15.58
C GLU A 259 6.44 11.16 -14.70
N ARG A 260 6.50 10.99 -13.37
CA ARG A 260 6.07 12.02 -12.40
C ARG A 260 6.90 13.30 -12.47
N HIS A 261 8.21 13.21 -12.67
CA HIS A 261 9.06 14.39 -12.94
C HIS A 261 8.66 15.12 -14.21
N THR A 262 8.21 14.40 -15.25
CA THR A 262 7.79 15.03 -16.51
C THR A 262 6.37 15.60 -16.47
N ALA A 263 5.47 15.01 -15.68
CA ALA A 263 4.13 15.52 -15.48
C ALA A 263 4.14 16.88 -14.75
N ALA A 264 5.02 17.03 -13.76
CA ALA A 264 5.18 18.27 -12.99
C ALA A 264 5.70 19.48 -13.83
N ILE A 265 6.23 19.25 -15.03
CA ILE A 265 6.71 20.30 -15.95
C ILE A 265 5.58 20.78 -16.89
N ALA A 266 4.48 20.02 -16.99
CA ALA A 266 3.37 20.31 -17.90
C ALA A 266 2.24 21.17 -17.30
N ASP A 267 2.26 21.38 -15.98
CA ASP A 267 1.35 22.26 -15.21
C ASP A 267 2.05 23.57 -14.79
#